data_AF-A0A329S6C3-F1
#
_entry.id   AF-A0A329S6C3-F1
#
_cell.length_a   1.000
_cell.length_b   1.000
_cell.length_c   1.000
_cell.angle_alpha   90.00
_cell.angle_beta   90.00
_cell.angle_gamma   90.00
#
_symmetry.space_group_name_H-M   'P 1'
#
loop_
_entity.id
_entity.type
_entity.pdbx_description
1 polymer ?
#
loop_
_entity_poly.entity_id
_entity_poly.type
_entity_poly.pdbx_seq_one_letter_code
_entity_poly.pdbx_strand_id
1 'polypeptide(L)'
;MNISATNVTSSSDSVNVSVTVTNSGSVAGKETVMLFLTQPYRSISVPEVKQLKKFSKISLDAGASQTVTFELTAADWSVYYPQIGQGLKLVAEDADYVVAIKPETDCDVYNEAAAANPLCATFTLATGEYPFGSLIAE
;
A
#
# COMPACT_ATOMS: atom_id res chain seq x y z
N MET A 1 -2.43 -7.56 10.15
CA MET A 1 -2.97 -7.46 8.78
C MET A 1 -2.41 -8.61 7.95
N ASN A 2 -3.02 -8.94 6.81
CA ASN A 2 -2.50 -9.95 5.88
C ASN A 2 -2.44 -9.39 4.46
N ILE A 3 -1.46 -9.84 3.69
CA ILE A 3 -1.36 -9.56 2.24
C ILE A 3 -1.40 -10.87 1.45
N SER A 4 -1.99 -10.87 0.25
CA SER A 4 -2.12 -12.08 -0.56
C SER A 4 -0.84 -12.50 -1.28
N ALA A 5 0.09 -11.57 -1.50
CA ALA A 5 1.35 -11.81 -2.20
C ALA A 5 2.44 -10.91 -1.62
N THR A 6 3.65 -11.44 -1.50
CA THR A 6 4.85 -10.71 -1.07
C THR A 6 5.79 -10.39 -2.24
N ASN A 7 5.56 -10.97 -3.42
CA ASN A 7 6.33 -10.72 -4.63
C ASN A 7 5.37 -10.53 -5.80
N VAL A 8 5.59 -9.47 -6.57
CA VAL A 8 4.78 -9.06 -7.71
C VAL A 8 5.70 -8.93 -8.92
N THR A 9 5.35 -9.61 -10.01
CA THR A 9 6.25 -9.77 -11.16
C THR A 9 5.67 -9.24 -12.46
N SER A 10 4.38 -8.91 -12.47
CA SER A 10 3.64 -8.41 -13.64
C SER A 10 2.76 -7.22 -13.29
N SER A 11 2.44 -6.40 -14.28
CA SER A 11 1.45 -5.32 -14.19
C SER A 11 0.03 -5.79 -13.93
N SER A 12 -0.28 -7.00 -14.37
CA SER A 12 -1.58 -7.64 -14.19
C SER A 12 -1.78 -8.19 -12.78
N ASP A 13 -0.72 -8.27 -11.99
CA ASP A 13 -0.78 -8.80 -10.64
C ASP A 13 -1.45 -7.79 -9.70
N SER A 14 -2.05 -8.32 -8.64
CA SER A 14 -2.71 -7.53 -7.60
C SER A 14 -2.27 -8.00 -6.22
N VAL A 15 -2.22 -7.08 -5.26
CA VAL A 15 -1.96 -7.39 -3.85
C VAL A 15 -3.21 -7.08 -3.03
N ASN A 16 -3.87 -8.10 -2.51
CA ASN A 16 -4.98 -7.92 -1.58
C ASN A 16 -4.46 -7.71 -0.18
N VAL A 17 -4.77 -6.55 0.41
CA VAL A 17 -4.44 -6.17 1.78
C VAL A 17 -5.69 -6.28 2.63
N SER A 18 -5.65 -7.10 3.68
CA SER A 18 -6.80 -7.33 4.57
C SER A 18 -6.48 -7.08 6.04
N VAL A 19 -7.47 -6.57 6.77
CA VAL A 19 -7.39 -6.31 8.21
C VAL A 19 -8.74 -6.57 8.86
N THR A 20 -8.73 -7.28 10.00
CA THR A 20 -9.92 -7.44 10.84
C THR A 20 -10.02 -6.26 11.79
N VAL A 21 -11.17 -5.59 11.78
CA VAL A 21 -11.52 -4.51 12.70
C VAL A 21 -12.55 -5.05 13.67
N THR A 22 -12.30 -4.86 14.96
CA THR A 22 -13.21 -5.26 16.04
C THR A 22 -13.62 -4.04 16.83
N ASN A 23 -14.92 -3.83 17.00
CA ASN A 23 -15.42 -2.83 17.94
C ASN A 23 -15.36 -3.40 19.35
N SER A 24 -14.31 -3.04 20.10
CA SER A 24 -14.11 -3.44 21.49
C SER A 24 -14.85 -2.54 22.50
N GLY A 25 -15.61 -1.56 22.02
CA GLY A 25 -16.41 -0.66 22.85
C GLY A 25 -17.76 -1.27 23.26
N SER A 26 -18.50 -0.52 24.07
CA SER A 26 -19.83 -0.90 24.57
C SER A 26 -21.00 -0.37 23.71
N VAL A 27 -20.72 0.41 22.66
CA VAL A 27 -21.74 1.04 21.80
C VAL A 27 -21.39 0.83 20.33
N ALA A 28 -22.41 0.86 19.47
CA ALA A 28 -22.20 0.83 18.02
C ALA A 28 -21.40 2.05 17.57
N GLY A 29 -20.50 1.85 16.60
CA GLY A 29 -19.59 2.87 16.11
C GLY A 29 -19.26 2.71 14.64
N LYS A 30 -18.64 3.73 14.05
CA LYS A 30 -18.11 3.68 12.69
C LYS A 30 -16.60 3.90 12.71
N GLU A 31 -15.88 3.10 11.94
CA GLU A 31 -14.43 3.22 11.78
C GLU A 31 -14.11 3.47 10.30
N THR A 32 -13.15 4.36 10.04
CA THR A 32 -12.62 4.58 8.68
C THR A 32 -11.27 3.89 8.57
N VAL A 33 -11.25 2.75 7.88
CA VAL A 33 -10.02 2.00 7.61
C VAL A 33 -9.33 2.63 6.42
N MET A 34 -8.08 3.07 6.58
CA MET A 34 -7.29 3.75 5.55
C MET A 34 -6.05 2.93 5.23
N LEU A 35 -5.82 2.65 3.94
CA LEU A 35 -4.65 1.95 3.42
C LEU A 35 -3.67 2.95 2.82
N PHE A 36 -2.46 2.96 3.36
CA PHE A 36 -1.35 3.76 2.88
C PHE A 36 -0.30 2.89 2.20
N LEU A 37 0.43 3.50 1.26
CA LEU A 37 1.56 2.92 0.57
C LEU A 37 2.79 3.83 0.72
N THR A 38 3.94 3.21 1.02
CA THR A 38 5.25 3.85 1.11
C THR A 38 6.23 3.03 0.27
N GLN A 39 7.03 3.69 -0.56
CA GLN A 39 8.19 3.10 -1.21
C GLN A 39 9.43 3.74 -0.56
N PRO A 40 10.14 3.06 0.36
CA PRO A 40 11.15 3.68 1.22
C PRO A 40 12.34 4.25 0.46
N TYR A 41 12.78 3.54 -0.58
CA TYR A 41 13.90 3.90 -1.44
C TYR A 41 13.42 4.04 -2.88
N ARG A 42 13.74 5.19 -3.51
CA ARG A 42 13.32 5.53 -4.87
C ARG A 42 14.45 6.15 -5.65
N SER A 43 14.56 5.84 -6.94
CA SER A 43 15.47 6.58 -7.85
C SER A 43 14.76 7.78 -8.46
N ILE A 44 13.45 7.67 -8.69
CA ILE A 44 12.61 8.80 -9.10
C ILE A 44 12.39 9.73 -7.90
N SER A 45 12.76 11.00 -8.05
CA SER A 45 12.47 12.04 -7.06
C SER A 45 10.97 12.33 -7.01
N VAL A 46 10.29 11.74 -6.03
CA VAL A 46 8.90 12.09 -5.68
C VAL A 46 8.84 12.50 -4.20
N PRO A 47 8.05 13.52 -3.83
CA PRO A 47 8.08 14.09 -2.49
C PRO A 47 7.30 13.26 -1.46
N GLU A 48 6.49 12.28 -1.86
CA GLU A 48 5.56 11.62 -0.94
C GLU A 48 6.20 10.44 -0.20
N VAL A 49 6.25 10.57 1.12
CA VAL A 49 6.78 9.56 2.06
C VAL A 49 5.73 8.52 2.48
N LYS A 50 4.44 8.87 2.42
CA LYS A 50 3.32 8.00 2.80
C LYS A 50 2.05 8.44 2.07
N GLN A 51 1.53 7.61 1.18
CA GLN A 51 0.43 7.97 0.27
C GLN A 51 -0.85 7.21 0.65
N LEU A 52 -1.96 7.93 0.89
CA LEU A 52 -3.28 7.29 1.05
C LEU A 52 -3.73 6.75 -0.31
N LYS A 53 -3.99 5.45 -0.40
CA LYS A 53 -4.43 4.80 -1.64
C LYS A 53 -5.91 4.48 -1.63
N LYS A 54 -6.38 3.83 -0.57
CA LYS A 54 -7.78 3.38 -0.45
C LYS A 54 -8.30 3.61 0.97
N PHE A 55 -9.61 3.78 1.11
CA PHE A 55 -10.25 3.81 2.41
C PHE A 55 -11.65 3.18 2.36
N SER A 56 -12.10 2.63 3.48
CA SER A 56 -13.45 2.08 3.62
C SER A 56 -14.00 2.46 4.99
N LYS A 57 -15.25 2.95 5.01
CA LYS A 57 -15.95 3.31 6.25
C LYS A 57 -16.94 2.21 6.60
N ILE A 58 -16.71 1.55 7.72
CA ILE A 58 -17.53 0.44 8.21
C ILE A 58 -18.33 0.87 9.43
N SER A 59 -19.45 0.19 9.68
CA SER A 59 -20.26 0.36 10.90
C SER A 59 -20.28 -0.97 11.64
N LEU A 60 -20.01 -0.95 12.94
CA LEU A 60 -19.90 -2.14 13.77
C LEU A 60 -20.71 -1.95 15.05
N ASP A 61 -21.56 -2.92 15.35
CA ASP A 61 -22.17 -3.05 16.67
C ASP A 61 -21.10 -3.35 17.74
N ALA A 62 -21.46 -3.15 19.01
CA ALA A 62 -20.57 -3.48 20.13
C ALA A 62 -20.16 -4.96 20.10
N GLY A 63 -18.86 -5.23 20.17
CA GLY A 63 -18.29 -6.59 20.10
C GLY A 63 -18.21 -7.20 18.69
N ALA A 64 -18.77 -6.57 17.67
CA ALA A 64 -18.74 -7.09 16.31
C ALA A 64 -17.35 -6.93 15.67
N SER A 65 -17.02 -7.84 14.75
CA SER A 65 -15.80 -7.79 13.95
C SER A 65 -16.12 -7.88 12.46
N GLN A 66 -15.37 -7.15 11.65
CA GLN A 66 -15.46 -7.19 10.18
C GLN A 66 -14.06 -7.17 9.57
N THR A 67 -13.82 -8.04 8.59
CA THR A 67 -12.63 -7.99 7.76
C THR A 67 -12.85 -7.01 6.62
N VAL A 68 -11.94 -6.05 6.49
CA VAL A 68 -11.88 -5.12 5.36
C VAL A 68 -10.72 -5.55 4.46
N THR A 69 -11.00 -5.65 3.16
CA THR A 69 -10.01 -6.03 2.14
C THR A 69 -9.94 -4.93 1.08
N PHE A 70 -8.71 -4.58 0.70
CA PHE A 70 -8.41 -3.67 -0.40
C PHE A 70 -7.55 -4.39 -1.42
N GLU A 71 -7.86 -4.22 -2.69
CA GLU A 71 -7.00 -4.70 -3.78
C GLU A 71 -6.10 -3.56 -4.22
N LEU A 72 -4.77 -3.78 -4.25
CA LEU A 72 -3.81 -2.89 -4.87
C LEU A 72 -3.41 -3.42 -6.25
N THR A 73 -3.29 -2.51 -7.21
CA THR A 73 -2.94 -2.80 -8.61
C THR A 73 -1.78 -1.91 -9.06
N ALA A 74 -1.28 -2.11 -10.29
CA ALA A 74 -0.27 -1.25 -10.90
C ALA A 74 -0.58 0.26 -10.76
N ALA A 75 -1.83 0.66 -10.96
CA ALA A 75 -2.25 2.04 -10.82
C ALA A 75 -2.05 2.63 -9.41
N ASP A 76 -2.03 1.78 -8.38
CA ASP A 76 -1.88 2.21 -7.00
C ASP A 76 -0.41 2.45 -6.62
N TRP A 77 0.55 1.67 -7.13
CA TRP A 77 1.98 1.83 -6.78
C TRP A 77 2.80 2.60 -7.82
N SER A 78 2.29 2.78 -9.03
CA SER A 78 2.97 3.56 -10.06
C SER A 78 2.93 5.08 -9.83
N VAL A 79 3.91 5.77 -10.39
CA VAL A 79 4.05 7.23 -10.42
C VAL A 79 4.21 7.72 -11.86
N TYR A 80 3.85 8.98 -12.14
CA TYR A 80 4.02 9.54 -13.48
C TYR A 80 5.46 10.01 -13.73
N TYR A 81 6.00 9.64 -14.89
CA TYR A 81 7.34 9.98 -15.39
C TYR A 81 7.31 10.17 -16.92
N PRO A 82 8.05 11.13 -17.52
CA PRO A 82 8.93 12.10 -16.90
C PRO A 82 8.14 13.29 -16.33
N GLN A 83 8.84 14.36 -15.95
CA GLN A 83 8.23 15.59 -15.48
C GLN A 83 7.20 16.17 -16.48
N ILE A 84 6.28 16.99 -15.98
CA ILE A 84 5.21 17.63 -16.77
C ILE A 84 5.78 18.26 -18.05
N GLY A 85 5.14 17.97 -19.20
CA GLY A 85 5.53 18.48 -20.51
C GLY A 85 6.38 17.53 -21.37
N GLN A 86 6.72 16.34 -20.87
CA GLN A 86 7.54 15.34 -21.59
C GLN A 86 6.74 14.09 -22.03
N GLY A 87 5.41 14.13 -21.94
CA GLY A 87 4.56 12.95 -22.15
C GLY A 87 4.56 12.06 -20.90
N LEU A 88 3.53 12.16 -20.08
CA LEU A 88 3.43 11.43 -18.82
C LEU A 88 3.18 9.94 -19.09
N LYS A 89 4.10 9.09 -18.64
CA LYS A 89 3.95 7.63 -18.58
C LYS A 89 3.83 7.21 -17.13
N LEU A 90 3.00 6.22 -16.86
CA LEU A 90 2.84 5.68 -15.52
C LEU A 90 3.85 4.53 -15.35
N VAL A 91 4.76 4.65 -14.39
CA VAL A 91 5.89 3.73 -14.18
C VAL A 91 5.96 3.28 -12.72
N ALA A 92 6.49 2.09 -12.47
CA ALA A 92 6.79 1.60 -11.12
C ALA A 92 8.25 1.16 -11.05
N GLU A 93 8.92 1.36 -9.91
CA GLU A 93 10.29 0.86 -9.73
C GLU A 93 10.25 -0.52 -9.09
N ASP A 94 11.11 -1.43 -9.57
CA ASP A 94 11.42 -2.68 -8.88
C ASP A 94 12.09 -2.35 -7.54
N ALA A 95 11.34 -2.52 -6.45
CA ALA A 95 11.71 -2.13 -5.11
C ALA A 95 10.76 -2.77 -4.09
N ASP A 96 11.09 -2.60 -2.81
CA ASP A 96 10.18 -2.89 -1.72
C ASP A 96 9.16 -1.77 -1.52
N TYR A 97 7.92 -2.18 -1.33
CA TYR A 97 6.80 -1.31 -0.99
C TYR A 97 6.22 -1.78 0.33
N VAL A 98 5.91 -0.82 1.19
CA VAL A 98 5.33 -1.04 2.51
C VAL A 98 3.92 -0.50 2.52
N VAL A 99 2.97 -1.35 2.91
CA VAL A 99 1.58 -0.96 3.15
C VAL A 99 1.34 -0.77 4.64
N ALA A 100 0.53 0.24 4.99
CA ALA A 100 0.19 0.53 6.37
C ALA A 100 -1.33 0.78 6.52
N ILE A 101 -1.92 0.30 7.61
CA ILE A 101 -3.31 0.62 7.96
C ILE A 101 -3.31 1.74 9.00
N LYS A 102 -4.12 2.78 8.80
CA LYS A 102 -4.25 4.01 9.61
C LYS A 102 -3.14 5.06 9.40
N PRO A 103 -3.48 6.36 9.50
CA PRO A 103 -2.52 7.44 9.31
C PRO A 103 -1.42 7.46 10.38
N GLU A 104 -1.74 7.12 11.63
CA GLU A 104 -0.82 7.11 12.78
C GLU A 104 0.13 5.92 12.82
N THR A 105 -0.09 4.89 12.00
CA THR A 105 0.76 3.71 11.96
C THR A 105 2.14 4.05 11.40
N ASP A 106 3.16 3.86 12.23
CA ASP A 106 4.56 3.94 11.84
C ASP A 106 5.11 2.54 11.57
N CYS A 107 5.71 2.37 10.40
CA CYS A 107 6.34 1.11 9.97
C CYS A 107 7.87 1.15 10.11
N ASP A 108 8.46 2.28 10.54
CA ASP A 108 9.90 2.50 10.71
C ASP A 108 10.73 1.91 9.54
N VAL A 109 10.38 2.32 8.32
CA VAL A 109 10.88 1.73 7.07
C VAL A 109 12.37 1.94 6.81
N TYR A 110 13.08 2.64 7.71
CA TYR A 110 14.50 2.97 7.60
C TYR A 110 15.35 2.28 8.68
N ASN A 111 14.74 1.51 9.57
CA ASN A 111 15.43 0.82 10.65
C ASN A 111 15.11 -0.69 10.60
N GLU A 112 16.05 -1.46 10.08
CA GLU A 112 15.91 -2.91 9.93
C GLU A 112 15.79 -3.66 11.28
N ALA A 113 16.15 -3.02 12.40
CA ALA A 113 16.03 -3.58 13.74
C ALA A 113 14.73 -3.18 14.45
N ALA A 114 13.86 -2.40 13.80
CA ALA A 114 12.58 -1.99 14.38
C ALA A 114 11.66 -3.19 14.63
N ALA A 115 10.85 -3.10 15.69
CA ALA A 115 9.84 -4.11 15.94
C ALA A 115 8.76 -4.05 14.84
N ALA A 116 8.43 -5.21 14.26
CA ALA A 116 7.40 -5.29 13.24
C ALA A 116 6.05 -4.77 13.76
N ASN A 117 5.48 -3.79 13.08
CA ASN A 117 4.15 -3.30 13.39
C ASN A 117 3.09 -4.22 12.76
N PRO A 118 2.11 -4.76 13.51
CA PRO A 118 1.10 -5.69 12.99
C PRO A 118 0.14 -5.06 11.97
N LEU A 119 0.16 -3.74 11.82
CA LEU A 119 -0.57 -2.96 10.83
C LEU A 119 0.32 -2.50 9.65
N CYS A 120 1.52 -3.07 9.53
CA CYS A 120 2.38 -2.92 8.36
C CYS A 120 2.64 -4.27 7.69
N ALA A 121 2.86 -4.25 6.37
CA ALA A 121 3.34 -5.41 5.61
C ALA A 121 4.14 -4.94 4.40
N THR A 122 5.06 -5.77 3.92
CA THR A 122 5.93 -5.46 2.78
C THR A 122 5.67 -6.41 1.62
N PHE A 123 5.67 -5.88 0.40
CA PHE A 123 5.75 -6.67 -0.83
C PHE A 123 6.81 -6.06 -1.76
N THR A 124 7.41 -6.89 -2.58
CA THR A 124 8.46 -6.50 -3.54
C THR A 124 7.90 -6.50 -4.95
N LEU A 125 8.20 -5.47 -5.73
CA LEU A 125 8.07 -5.51 -7.18
C LEU A 125 9.39 -6.02 -7.76
N ALA A 126 9.33 -7.09 -8.55
CA ALA A 126 10.48 -7.73 -9.19
C ALA A 126 10.13 -8.10 -10.65
N THR A 127 9.85 -7.07 -11.45
CA THR A 127 9.43 -7.21 -12.85
C THR A 127 10.60 -7.55 -13.78
N GLY A 128 11.83 -7.21 -13.36
CA GLY A 128 13.05 -7.38 -14.16
C GLY A 128 13.29 -6.25 -15.16
N GLU A 129 12.44 -5.23 -15.17
CA GLU A 129 12.53 -4.07 -16.06
C GLU A 129 13.21 -2.89 -15.34
N TYR A 130 14.53 -2.81 -15.44
CA TYR A 130 15.33 -1.70 -14.91
C TYR A 130 15.53 -0.60 -15.99
N PRO A 131 15.61 0.70 -15.66
CA PRO A 131 15.46 1.35 -14.34
C PRO A 131 14.02 1.69 -13.95
N PHE A 132 13.07 1.46 -14.85
CA PHE A 132 11.65 1.77 -14.65
C PHE A 132 10.82 0.60 -15.17
N GLY A 133 10.17 -0.13 -14.28
CA GLY A 133 9.19 -1.15 -14.62
C GLY A 133 8.02 -0.48 -15.34
N SER A 134 7.92 -0.71 -16.65
CA SER A 134 6.87 -0.11 -17.48
C SER A 134 5.64 -0.98 -17.39
N LEU A 135 4.96 -0.92 -16.24
CA LEU A 135 3.83 -1.80 -15.96
C LEU A 135 2.53 -1.41 -16.67
N ILE A 136 2.52 -0.49 -17.62
CA ILE A 136 1.27 -0.16 -18.31
C ILE A 136 1.43 -0.36 -19.81
N ALA A 137 0.84 -1.47 -20.30
CA ALA A 137 0.53 -1.64 -21.70
C ALA A 137 -0.43 -0.52 -22.12
N GLU A 138 -0.09 0.16 -23.22
CA GLU A 138 -0.96 1.13 -23.90
C GLU A 138 -2.34 0.53 -24.24
#